data_AF-A0A349BBQ1-F1
#
_entry.id   AF-A0A349BBQ1-F1
#
_cell.length_a   1.000
_cell.length_b   1.000
_cell.length_c   1.000
_cell.angle_alpha   90.00
_cell.angle_beta   90.00
_cell.angle_gamma   90.00
#
_symmetry.space_group_name_H-M   'P 1'
#
loop_
_entity.id
_entity.type
_entity.pdbx_description
1 polymer ?
#
loop_
_entity_poly.entity_id
_entity_poly.type
_entity_poly.pdbx_seq_one_letter_code
_entity_poly.pdbx_strand_id
1 'polypeptide(L)' 'MTDAGDAPTPRYRCTRCGNLTRFDVTSTRRTRSFHHYSVGGELEVEDVEVLDEVIESVECRWCGNGEGVEELPADG' A
#
# COMPACT_ATOMS: atom_id res chain seq x y z
N MET A 1 -19.13 11.19 -4.88
CA MET A 1 -18.11 10.42 -5.62
C MET A 1 -16.94 10.34 -4.66
N THR A 2 -16.99 9.37 -3.75
CA THR A 2 -15.97 9.18 -2.72
C THR A 2 -14.94 8.28 -3.36
N ASP A 3 -13.74 8.80 -3.54
CA ASP A 3 -12.62 8.04 -4.09
C ASP A 3 -12.30 6.91 -3.11
N ALA A 4 -12.36 5.66 -3.56
CA ALA A 4 -12.04 4.48 -2.76
C ALA A 4 -10.53 4.36 -2.47
N GLY A 5 -9.73 5.33 -2.92
CA GLY A 5 -8.27 5.35 -2.80
C GLY A 5 -7.67 6.16 -1.65
N ASP A 6 -8.46 6.90 -0.85
CA ASP A 6 -7.92 7.81 0.18
C ASP A 6 -7.98 7.23 1.60
N ALA A 7 -7.66 5.94 1.77
CA ALA A 7 -7.35 5.45 3.10
C ALA A 7 -6.00 6.08 3.51
N PRO A 8 -5.89 6.68 4.72
CA PRO A 8 -4.65 7.31 5.13
C PRO A 8 -3.52 6.29 5.09
N THR A 9 -2.43 6.64 4.40
CA THR A 9 -1.28 5.75 4.29
C THR A 9 -0.63 5.61 5.68
N PRO A 10 -0.51 4.39 6.22
CA PRO A 10 0.08 4.18 7.53
C PRO A 10 1.54 4.65 7.55
N ARG A 11 1.92 5.31 8.65
CA ARG A 11 3.31 5.70 8.90
C ARG A 11 3.97 4.63 9.75
N TYR A 12 5.27 4.41 9.59
CA TYR A 12 5.99 3.38 10.34
C TYR A 12 7.21 3.96 11.06
N ARG A 13 7.54 3.37 12.22
CA ARG A 13 8.76 3.63 12.97
C ARG A 13 9.46 2.33 13.32
N CYS A 14 10.75 2.25 13.02
CA CYS A 14 11.59 1.19 13.56
C CYS A 14 12.10 1.61 14.95
N THR A 15 11.66 0.93 16.01
CA THR A 15 12.11 1.15 17.38
C THR A 15 13.55 0.70 17.61
N ARG A 16 14.09 -0.17 16.74
CA ARG A 16 15.45 -0.68 16.85
C ARG A 16 16.53 0.32 16.40
N CYS A 17 16.32 0.99 15.27
CA CYS A 17 17.32 1.90 14.69
C CYS A 17 16.83 3.33 14.47
N GLY A 18 15.57 3.63 14.81
CA GLY A 18 14.98 4.96 14.67
C GLY A 18 14.58 5.35 13.25
N ASN A 19 14.64 4.43 12.27
CA ASN A 19 14.23 4.72 10.91
C ASN A 19 12.73 5.04 10.82
N LEU A 20 12.38 6.05 10.03
CA LEU A 20 11.02 6.55 9.82
C LEU A 20 10.62 6.63 8.35
N THR A 21 11.53 6.32 7.41
CA THR A 21 11.37 6.72 6.01
C THR A 21 11.57 5.61 4.99
N ARG A 22 12.07 4.43 5.39
CA ARG A 22 12.36 3.32 4.46
C ARG A 22 11.95 1.97 5.02
N PHE A 23 10.89 1.40 4.48
CA PHE A 23 10.39 0.09 4.86
C PHE A 23 10.04 -0.70 3.60
N ASP A 24 10.29 -2.00 3.62
CA ASP A 24 9.68 -2.92 2.67
C ASP A 24 8.29 -3.29 3.24
N VAL A 25 7.26 -3.16 2.42
CA VAL A 25 5.87 -3.45 2.81
C VAL A 25 5.35 -4.52 1.85
N THR A 26 4.90 -5.64 2.41
CA THR A 26 4.21 -6.67 1.64
C THR A 26 2.72 -6.54 1.92
N SER A 27 1.90 -6.45 0.87
CA SER A 27 0.46 -6.38 1.00
C SER A 27 -0.25 -7.23 -0.05
N THR A 28 -1.42 -7.73 0.33
CA THR A 28 -2.38 -8.35 -0.56
C THR A 28 -3.51 -7.36 -0.81
N ARG A 29 -3.80 -7.08 -2.08
CA ARG A 29 -4.87 -6.17 -2.49
C ARG A 29 -5.84 -6.86 -3.44
N ARG A 30 -7.13 -6.71 -3.19
CA ARG A 30 -8.19 -7.15 -4.08
C ARG A 30 -8.80 -5.94 -4.77
N THR A 31 -8.76 -5.93 -6.10
CA THR A 31 -9.27 -4.81 -6.90
C THR A 31 -10.29 -5.28 -7.92
N ARG A 32 -11.18 -4.37 -8.31
CA ARG A 32 -12.01 -4.47 -9.51
C ARG A 32 -11.49 -3.42 -10.50
N SER A 33 -11.24 -3.81 -11.74
CA SER A 33 -10.76 -2.89 -12.77
C SER A 33 -11.72 -2.88 -13.97
N PHE A 34 -11.99 -1.70 -14.50
CA PHE A 34 -12.73 -1.53 -15.75
C PHE A 34 -11.75 -1.54 -16.93
N HIS A 35 -11.85 -2.58 -17.75
CA HIS A 35 -10.96 -2.81 -18.90
C HIS A 35 -11.67 -2.34 -20.17
N HIS A 36 -11.06 -1.42 -20.88
CA HIS A 36 -11.48 -0.98 -22.19
C HIS A 36 -10.48 -1.48 -23.22
N TYR A 37 -10.95 -2.31 -24.15
CA TYR A 37 -10.15 -2.75 -25.29
C TYR A 37 -10.50 -1.91 -26.50
N SER A 38 -9.47 -1.43 -27.20
CA SER A 38 -9.65 -0.84 -28.53
C SER A 38 -10.16 -1.90 -29.52
N VAL A 39 -10.61 -1.45 -30.70
CA VAL A 39 -10.92 -2.38 -31.81
C VAL A 39 -9.68 -3.15 -32.28
N GLY A 40 -8.48 -2.57 -32.14
CA GLY A 40 -7.19 -3.21 -32.44
C GLY A 40 -6.72 -4.22 -31.40
N GLY A 41 -7.37 -4.26 -30.23
CA GLY A 41 -7.05 -5.17 -29.13
C GLY A 41 -6.09 -4.61 -28.09
N GLU A 42 -5.74 -3.32 -28.14
CA GLU A 42 -4.97 -2.68 -27.09
C GLU A 42 -5.81 -2.50 -25.82
N LEU A 43 -5.25 -2.83 -24.65
CA LEU A 43 -5.92 -2.68 -23.35
C LEU A 43 -5.61 -1.32 -22.72
N GLU A 44 -6.66 -0.61 -22.33
CA GLU A 44 -6.64 0.50 -21.38
C GLU A 44 -7.43 0.11 -20.12
N VAL A 45 -6.90 0.44 -18.94
CA VAL A 45 -7.63 0.30 -17.68
C VAL A 45 -8.10 1.71 -17.29
N GLU A 46 -9.38 1.99 -17.51
CA GLU A 46 -9.94 3.34 -17.32
C GLU A 46 -10.30 3.64 -15.86
N ASP A 47 -10.60 2.61 -15.06
CA ASP A 47 -10.95 2.76 -13.65
C ASP A 47 -10.47 1.55 -12.83
N VAL A 48 -10.05 1.81 -11.58
CA VAL A 48 -9.64 0.79 -10.62
C VAL A 48 -10.25 1.12 -9.26
N GLU A 49 -11.04 0.18 -8.75
CA GLU A 49 -11.56 0.23 -7.40
C GLU A 49 -10.82 -0.78 -6.52
N VAL A 50 -10.31 -0.29 -5.39
CA VAL A 50 -9.77 -1.17 -4.34
C VAL A 50 -10.92 -1.65 -3.47
N LEU A 51 -11.13 -2.97 -3.45
CA LEU A 51 -12.20 -3.59 -2.68
C LEU A 51 -11.74 -3.98 -1.28
N ASP A 52 -10.46 -4.34 -1.15
CA ASP A 52 -9.85 -4.77 0.11
C ASP A 52 -8.33 -4.65 0.01
N GLU A 53 -7.68 -4.32 1.13
CA GLU A 53 -6.23 -4.30 1.26
C GLU A 53 -5.80 -4.77 2.65
N VAL A 54 -4.85 -5.69 2.69
CA VAL A 54 -4.25 -6.21 3.91
C VAL A 54 -2.74 -6.06 3.83
N ILE A 55 -2.16 -5.34 4.80
CA ILE A 55 -0.70 -5.32 4.99
C ILE A 55 -0.29 -6.63 5.68
N GLU A 56 0.53 -7.42 5.03
CA GLU A 56 0.97 -8.74 5.50
C GLU A 56 2.23 -8.63 6.37
N SER A 57 3.18 -7.79 5.96
CA SER A 57 4.41 -7.55 6.71
C SER A 57 5.01 -6.19 6.41
N VAL A 58 5.78 -5.68 7.38
CA VAL A 58 6.58 -4.48 7.24
C VAL A 58 7.97 -4.73 7.81
N GLU A 59 9.00 -4.46 7.02
CA GLU A 59 10.40 -4.69 7.40
C GLU A 59 11.20 -3.40 7.27
N CYS A 60 11.99 -3.08 8.29
CA CYS A 60 12.87 -1.92 8.23
C CYS A 60 14.00 -2.17 7.24
N ARG A 61 13.96 -1.50 6.09
CA ARG A 61 14.98 -1.66 5.04
C ARG A 61 16.37 -1.20 5.44
N TRP A 62 16.49 -0.39 6.50
CA TRP A 62 17.77 0.07 6.99
C TRP A 62 18.54 -0.99 7.79
N CYS A 63 17.88 -1.61 8.77
CA CYS A 63 18.53 -2.58 9.67
C CYS A 63 18.08 -4.04 9.45
N GLY A 64 17.16 -4.28 8.52
CA GLY A 64 16.64 -5.60 8.18
C GLY A 64 15.74 -6.23 9.25
N ASN A 65 15.18 -5.44 10.16
CA ASN A 65 14.35 -5.96 11.25
C ASN A 65 12.87 -5.68 11.00
N GLY A 66 12.04 -6.73 11.04
CA GLY A 66 10.58 -6.62 10.99
C GLY A 66 9.93 -6.46 12.37
N GLU A 67 10.40 -7.20 13.39
CA GLU A 67 9.74 -7.24 14.71
C GLU A 67 9.73 -5.89 15.46
N GLY A 68 10.69 -5.02 15.20
CA GLY A 68 10.81 -3.69 15.80
C GLY A 68 10.13 -2.60 14.98
N VAL A 69 9.25 -2.93 14.04
CA VAL A 69 8.48 -1.93 13.28
C VAL A 69 7.11 -1.73 13.93
N GLU A 70 6.80 -0.48 14.25
CA GLU A 70 5.51 -0.06 14.80
C GLU A 70 4.81 0.85 13.80
N GLU A 71 3.52 0.62 13.59
CA GLU A 71 2.65 1.56 12.90
C GLU A 71 2.38 2.77 13.80
N LEU A 72 2.51 3.95 13.22
CA LEU A 72 2.17 5.22 13.85
C LEU A 72 0.76 5.62 13.42
N PRO A 73 0.00 6.28 14.29
CA PRO A 73 -1.28 6.85 13.92
C PRO A 73 -1.14 7.68 12.65
N ALA A 74 -2.06 7.52 11.71
CA ALA A 74 -2.21 8.48 10.62
C ALA A 74 -2.36 9.87 11.25
N ASP A 75 -1.54 10.82 10.79
CA ASP A 75 -1.71 12.21 11.21
C ASP A 75 -3.13 12.62 10.77
N GLY A 76 -3.96 13.00 11.75
CA GLY A 76 -5.33 13.47 11.52
C GLY A 76 -5.40 14.86 10.95
#